data_AF-A0A208XMV0-F1
#
_entry.id   AF-A0A208XMV0-F1
#
_cell.length_a   1.000
_cell.length_b   1.000
_cell.length_c   1.000
_cell.angle_alpha   90.00
_cell.angle_beta   90.00
_cell.angle_gamma   90.00
#
_symmetry.space_group_name_H-M   'P 1'
#
loop_
_entity.id
_entity.type
_entity.pdbx_description
1 polymer ?
#
loop_
_entity_poly.entity_id
_entity_poly.type
_entity_poly.pdbx_seq_one_letter_code
_entity_poly.pdbx_strand_id
1 'polypeptide(L)' 'MVFLIAVVAIVGVALILFKARQRSRARAAAREKYGKPCPSCGKYVHPAAAICKHCYARLPTSKA' A
#
# COMPACT_ATOMS: atom_id res chain seq x y z
N MET A 1 -10.51 2.58 -40.69
CA MET A 1 -9.49 1.63 -40.16
C MET A 1 -8.52 2.30 -39.20
N VAL A 2 -7.79 3.35 -39.61
CA VAL A 2 -6.85 4.07 -38.73
C VAL A 2 -7.52 4.69 -37.50
N PHE A 3 -8.72 5.27 -37.66
CA PHE A 3 -9.48 5.85 -36.54
C PHE A 3 -9.88 4.81 -35.49
N LEU A 4 -10.29 3.61 -35.91
CA LEU A 4 -10.65 2.52 -34.99
C LEU A 4 -9.42 2.02 -34.21
N ILE A 5 -8.26 1.90 -34.86
CA ILE A 5 -7.01 1.49 -34.22
C ILE A 5 -6.58 2.54 -33.18
N ALA A 6 -6.69 3.83 -33.51
CA ALA A 6 -6.38 4.92 -32.59
C ALA A 6 -7.28 4.90 -31.36
N VAL A 7 -8.60 4.71 -31.53
CA VAL A 7 -9.54 4.61 -30.41
C VAL A 7 -9.23 3.40 -29.52
N VAL A 8 -8.98 2.23 -30.11
CA VAL A 8 -8.63 1.01 -29.33
C VAL A 8 -7.32 1.19 -28.58
N ALA A 9 -6.31 1.82 -29.20
CA ALA A 9 -5.04 2.10 -28.54
C ALA A 9 -5.21 3.08 -27.36
N ILE A 10 -5.99 4.15 -27.54
CA ILE A 10 -6.26 5.14 -26.48
C ILE A 10 -7.00 4.48 -25.30
N VAL A 11 -8.03 3.67 -25.58
CA VAL A 11 -8.78 2.95 -24.54
C VAL A 11 -7.88 1.93 -23.84
N GLY A 12 -7.07 1.18 -24.59
CA GLY A 12 -6.11 0.23 -24.03
C GLY A 12 -5.10 0.91 -23.09
N VAL A 13 -4.49 2.01 -23.52
CA VAL A 13 -3.55 2.79 -22.72
C VAL A 13 -4.23 3.37 -21.47
N ALA A 14 -5.45 3.89 -21.60
CA ALA A 14 -6.21 4.40 -20.47
C ALA A 14 -6.50 3.31 -19.42
N LEU A 15 -6.89 2.10 -19.85
CA LEU A 15 -7.12 0.96 -18.95
C LEU A 15 -5.84 0.49 -18.27
N ILE A 16 -4.70 0.46 -18.99
CA ILE A 16 -3.39 0.09 -18.44
C ILE A 16 -2.96 1.09 -17.36
N LEU A 17 -3.06 2.39 -17.63
CA LEU A 17 -2.73 3.45 -16.68
C LEU A 17 -3.66 3.45 -15.47
N PHE A 18 -4.95 3.21 -15.69
CA PHE A 18 -5.94 3.10 -14.61
C PHE A 18 -5.64 1.92 -13.69
N LYS A 19 -5.34 0.74 -14.25
CA LYS A 19 -4.99 -0.46 -13.48
C LYS A 19 -3.66 -0.31 -12.72
N ALA A 20 -2.68 0.39 -13.31
CA ALA A 20 -1.43 0.73 -12.63
C ALA A 20 -1.66 1.65 -11.41
N ARG A 21 -2.52 2.68 -11.55
CA ARG A 21 -2.92 3.56 -10.44
C ARG A 21 -3.75 2.84 -9.38
N GLN A 22 -4.61 1.91 -9.76
CA GLN A 22 -5.38 1.11 -8.81
C GLN A 22 -4.47 0.28 -7.91
N ARG A 23 -3.43 -0.34 -8.48
CA ARG A 23 -2.46 -1.14 -7.71
C ARG A 23 -1.64 -0.30 -6.73
N SER A 24 -1.29 0.93 -7.10
CA SER A 24 -0.54 1.82 -6.20
C SER A 24 -1.40 2.29 -5.02
N ARG A 25 -2.68 2.64 -5.26
CA ARG A 25 -3.62 2.99 -4.18
C ARG A 25 -3.94 1.83 -3.26
N ALA A 26 -4.09 0.60 -3.79
CA ALA A 26 -4.29 -0.58 -2.96
C ALA A 26 -3.09 -0.86 -2.04
N ARG A 27 -1.86 -0.64 -2.52
CA ARG A 27 -0.63 -0.78 -1.71
C ARG A 27 -0.47 0.36 -0.68
N ALA A 28 -0.85 1.59 -1.04
CA ALA A 28 -0.84 2.72 -0.11
C ALA A 28 -1.87 2.55 1.01
N ALA A 29 -3.10 2.15 0.67
CA ALA A 29 -4.15 1.85 1.64
C ALA A 29 -3.81 0.65 2.53
N ALA A 30 -3.12 -0.36 2.00
CA ALA A 30 -2.60 -1.46 2.82
C ALA A 30 -1.50 -0.99 3.79
N ARG A 31 -0.64 -0.04 3.42
CA ARG A 31 0.39 0.48 4.34
C ARG A 31 -0.20 1.31 5.48
N GLU A 32 -1.26 2.06 5.21
CA GLU A 32 -1.87 2.97 6.19
C GLU A 32 -2.68 2.21 7.25
N LYS A 33 -3.48 1.21 6.85
CA LYS A 33 -4.31 0.43 7.78
C LYS A 33 -3.53 -0.39 8.81
N TYR A 34 -2.22 -0.50 8.64
CA TYR A 34 -1.40 -1.40 9.40
C TYR A 34 -0.28 -0.68 10.21
N GLY A 35 -0.19 0.64 10.24
CA GLY A 35 0.78 1.32 11.10
C GLY A 35 0.26 1.55 12.52
N LYS A 36 0.80 0.88 13.56
CA LYS A 36 0.60 1.33 14.96
C LYS A 36 1.85 2.01 15.52
N PRO A 37 1.71 3.08 16.32
CA PRO A 37 2.84 3.68 17.00
C PRO A 37 3.44 2.70 18.03
N CYS A 38 4.76 2.62 18.07
CA CYS A 38 5.45 1.81 19.06
C CYS A 38 5.36 2.50 20.44
N PRO A 39 4.91 1.80 21.51
CA PRO A 39 4.80 2.39 22.84
C PRO A 39 6.15 2.77 23.47
N SER A 40 7.27 2.18 23.02
CA SER A 40 8.60 2.50 23.57
C SER A 40 9.31 3.67 22.89
N CYS A 41 9.03 3.95 21.62
CA CYS A 41 9.78 4.98 20.87
C CYS A 41 8.91 5.96 20.06
N GLY A 42 7.59 5.77 20.06
CA GLY A 42 6.64 6.63 19.34
C GLY A 42 6.65 6.48 17.82
N LYS A 43 7.60 5.73 17.23
CA LYS A 43 7.67 5.53 15.78
C LYS A 43 6.63 4.54 15.28
N TYR A 44 6.08 4.81 14.09
CA TYR A 44 5.11 3.95 13.44
C TYR A 44 5.75 2.64 12.96
N VAL A 45 5.12 1.52 13.32
CA VAL A 45 5.56 0.18 12.93
C VAL A 45 4.38 -0.66 12.46
N HIS A 46 4.69 -1.68 11.64
CA HIS A 46 3.70 -2.63 11.12
C HIS A 46 2.96 -3.34 12.27
N PRO A 47 1.69 -3.75 12.15
CA PRO A 47 0.84 -4.10 13.26
C PRO A 47 0.99 -5.56 13.66
N ALA A 48 1.35 -6.39 12.69
CA ALA A 48 1.87 -7.72 12.87
C ALA A 48 3.36 -7.75 13.27
N ALA A 49 4.07 -6.61 13.35
CA ALA A 49 5.44 -6.63 13.85
C ALA A 49 5.45 -6.93 15.35
N ALA A 50 6.09 -8.03 15.73
CA ALA A 50 6.35 -8.41 17.11
C ALA A 50 7.51 -7.62 17.74
N ILE A 51 8.37 -7.00 16.93
CA ILE A 51 9.55 -6.25 17.37
C ILE A 51 9.62 -4.92 16.60
N CYS A 52 9.92 -3.84 17.30
CA CYS A 52 10.09 -2.52 16.70
C CYS A 52 11.44 -2.45 16.00
N LYS A 53 11.49 -2.12 14.71
CA LYS A 53 12.77 -1.98 13.98
C LYS A 53 13.63 -0.79 14.41
N HIS A 54 13.07 0.14 15.18
CA HIS A 54 13.76 1.36 15.57
C HIS A 54 14.35 1.30 16.98
N CYS A 55 13.64 0.71 17.94
CA CYS A 55 14.10 0.60 19.32
C CYS A 55 14.28 -0.84 19.78
N TYR A 56 14.00 -1.83 18.92
CA TYR A 56 14.09 -3.26 19.22
C TYR A 56 13.21 -3.74 20.38
N ALA A 57 12.34 -2.88 20.89
CA ALA A 57 11.35 -3.24 21.89
C ALA A 57 10.32 -4.24 21.32
N ARG A 58 9.93 -5.22 22.13
CA ARG A 58 8.87 -6.17 21.80
C ARG A 58 7.53 -5.43 21.82
N LEU A 59 6.77 -5.48 20.73
CA LEU A 59 5.44 -4.90 20.69
C LEU A 59 4.42 -5.90 21.24
N PRO A 60 3.42 -5.44 22.02
CA PRO A 60 2.29 -6.27 22.34
C PRO A 60 1.59 -6.62 21.02
N THR A 61 1.60 -7.89 20.65
CA THR A 61 0.80 -8.37 19.52
C THR A 61 -0.66 -8.22 19.96
N SER A 62 -1.44 -7.43 19.22
CA SER A 62 -2.88 -7.33 19.47
C SER A 62 -3.53 -8.65 19.04
N LYS A 63 -3.43 -9.65 19.91
CA LYS A 63 -4.36 -10.77 19.98
C LYS A 63 -5.32 -10.44 21.12
N ALA A 64 -6.46 -9.87 20.76
CA ALA A 64 -7.69 -9.87 21.53
C ALA A 64 -8.82 -10.00 20.51
#